data_AF-A0A9W6ZQ78-F1
#
_entry.id   AF-A0A9W6ZQ78-F1
#
_cell.length_a   1.000
_cell.length_b   1.000
_cell.length_c   1.000
_cell.angle_alpha   90.00
_cell.angle_beta   90.00
_cell.angle_gamma   90.00
#
_symmetry.space_group_name_H-M   'P 1'
#
loop_
_entity.id
_entity.type
_entity.pdbx_description
1 polymer ?
#
loop_
_entity_poly.entity_id
_entity_poly.type
_entity_poly.pdbx_seq_one_letter_code
_entity_poly.pdbx_strand_id
1 'polypeptide(L)'
;MERQNANPVIGDSLHARMGEKKFLGRTKSGTIPSTLSEYLETTADGVPPLFPHPPRWPNDSSLKHSIWNVFCGGKKPSSMLYGMVLGPDIANYTNQRSMDNSWRLFLQACRGVGEDMQMNSKKMIEELLTPSGWEVDPSLVPDGDMSVKQFQMEIVSAMQTGRLHLTPSNEPSRQAKGLCEVCKTPCLSECICGENFCSRACLKKGWKTHQNICDTVIENNSIACSFTHLEFLLPKFGSGCSPNQVHGFLPWTGGLLDGEALDRVTKEQKQVCSDCGKVATKKLLKCGGCLATRYCNRDCQMRHWKFGHKKECKKLKGSAEVK
;
A
#
# COMPACT_ATOMS: atom_id res chain seq x y z
N MET A 1 -6.86 15.34 33.21
CA MET A 1 -6.83 13.94 33.67
C MET A 1 -6.91 13.06 32.45
N GLU A 2 -5.77 12.48 32.10
CA GLU A 2 -5.56 11.60 30.96
C GLU A 2 -6.48 10.39 31.04
N ARG A 3 -7.16 10.05 29.93
CA ARG A 3 -7.79 8.74 29.75
C ARG A 3 -7.20 8.10 28.51
N GLN A 4 -6.36 7.12 28.80
CA GLN A 4 -5.80 6.13 27.88
C GLN A 4 -6.97 5.27 27.35
N ASN A 5 -7.23 5.31 26.05
CA ASN A 5 -8.08 4.33 25.39
C ASN A 5 -7.21 3.14 24.98
N ALA A 6 -7.09 2.18 25.89
CA ALA A 6 -6.57 0.86 25.58
C ALA A 6 -7.61 0.12 24.73
N ASN A 7 -7.36 -0.02 23.44
CA ASN A 7 -7.92 -1.13 22.67
C ASN A 7 -7.42 -2.42 23.33
N PRO A 8 -8.24 -3.47 23.52
CA PRO A 8 -7.76 -4.70 24.13
C PRO A 8 -6.61 -5.25 23.29
N VAL A 9 -5.40 -5.24 23.87
CA VAL A 9 -4.22 -5.86 23.31
C VAL A 9 -4.47 -7.36 23.28
N ILE A 10 -4.94 -7.87 22.14
CA ILE A 10 -5.00 -9.31 21.85
C ILE A 10 -3.58 -9.84 21.49
N GLY A 11 -2.56 -8.97 21.47
CA GLY A 11 -1.18 -9.31 21.09
C GLY A 11 -0.33 -9.99 22.18
N ASP A 12 -0.66 -9.84 23.46
CA ASP A 12 0.26 -10.26 24.54
C ASP A 12 0.33 -11.78 24.75
N SER A 13 -0.56 -12.57 24.14
CA SER A 13 -0.61 -14.03 24.38
C SER A 13 0.08 -14.90 23.30
N LEU A 14 0.35 -14.36 22.11
CA LEU A 14 0.91 -15.13 20.98
C LEU A 14 2.43 -14.95 20.82
N HIS A 15 2.93 -13.73 21.02
CA HIS A 15 4.38 -13.47 20.99
C HIS A 15 5.13 -14.16 22.14
N ALA A 16 4.55 -14.23 23.33
CA ALA A 16 5.18 -14.79 24.52
C ALA A 16 5.22 -16.34 24.54
N ARG A 17 4.41 -17.03 23.72
CA ARG A 17 4.31 -18.51 23.74
C ARG A 17 5.16 -19.23 22.69
N MET A 18 5.70 -18.54 21.69
CA MET A 18 6.47 -19.18 20.62
C MET A 18 7.76 -18.39 20.35
N GLY A 19 8.84 -18.80 21.02
CA GLY A 19 10.14 -18.12 21.00
C GLY A 19 10.54 -17.52 19.64
N GLU A 20 11.05 -16.30 19.71
CA GLU A 20 11.23 -15.24 18.70
C GLU A 20 11.91 -15.58 17.35
N LYS A 21 12.19 -16.84 16.99
CA LYS A 21 13.13 -17.12 15.87
C LYS A 21 12.73 -18.21 14.88
N LYS A 22 11.55 -18.84 14.97
CA LYS A 22 11.25 -20.05 14.17
C LYS A 22 10.39 -19.87 12.93
N PHE A 23 9.78 -18.71 12.69
CA PHE A 23 8.90 -18.50 11.53
C PHE A 23 9.36 -17.42 10.56
N LEU A 24 10.66 -17.18 10.43
CA LEU A 24 11.18 -16.29 9.39
C LEU A 24 11.01 -16.97 8.03
N GLY A 25 9.99 -16.55 7.27
CA GLY A 25 9.81 -16.95 5.88
C GLY A 25 11.09 -16.68 5.11
N ARG A 26 11.69 -17.74 4.53
CA ARG A 26 12.92 -17.63 3.74
C ARG A 26 12.56 -17.65 2.26
N THR A 27 12.93 -16.60 1.57
CA THR A 27 13.00 -16.61 0.11
C THR A 27 14.39 -17.07 -0.35
N LYS A 28 14.55 -17.41 -1.63
CA LYS A 28 15.89 -17.64 -2.21
C LYS A 28 16.82 -16.41 -2.12
N SER A 29 16.27 -15.22 -1.81
CA SER A 29 16.94 -13.93 -1.73
C SER A 29 17.19 -13.40 -0.32
N GLY A 30 16.80 -14.12 0.74
CA GLY A 30 16.98 -13.68 2.14
C GLY A 30 15.75 -13.86 3.03
N THR A 31 15.86 -13.39 4.28
CA THR A 31 14.78 -13.30 5.27
C THR A 31 13.81 -12.18 4.88
N ILE A 32 12.51 -12.45 5.00
CA ILE A 32 11.46 -11.45 4.77
C ILE A 32 11.39 -10.54 6.00
N PRO A 33 11.33 -9.19 5.85
CA PRO A 33 11.17 -8.29 6.97
C PRO A 33 9.86 -8.55 7.73
N SER A 34 9.94 -8.56 9.06
CA SER A 34 8.82 -8.77 9.99
C SER A 34 8.70 -7.68 11.06
N THR A 35 9.74 -6.88 11.25
CA THR A 35 9.74 -5.73 12.18
C THR A 35 9.87 -4.43 11.41
N LEU A 36 9.44 -3.31 12.02
CA LEU A 36 9.61 -2.00 11.40
C LEU A 36 11.09 -1.72 11.09
N SER A 37 12.00 -2.00 12.02
CA SER A 37 13.44 -1.79 11.83
C SER A 37 13.97 -2.51 10.57
N GLU A 38 13.59 -3.78 10.37
CA GLU A 38 13.97 -4.53 9.16
C GLU A 38 13.36 -3.89 7.89
N TYR A 39 12.12 -3.39 7.93
CA TYR A 39 11.52 -2.68 6.80
C TYR A 39 12.26 -1.38 6.49
N LEU A 40 12.71 -0.63 7.51
CA LEU A 40 13.48 0.61 7.30
C LEU A 40 14.81 0.32 6.60
N GLU A 41 15.48 -0.78 6.94
CA GLU A 41 16.71 -1.24 6.28
C GLU A 41 16.52 -1.60 4.80
N THR A 42 15.30 -1.96 4.39
CA THR A 42 15.01 -2.21 2.96
C THR A 42 15.01 -0.96 2.09
N THR A 43 15.08 0.23 2.70
CA THR A 43 14.95 1.52 2.03
C THR A 43 16.12 2.44 2.38
N ALA A 44 16.63 3.18 1.39
CA ALA A 44 17.80 4.04 1.60
C ALA A 44 17.48 5.36 2.33
N ASP A 45 16.21 5.74 2.43
CA ASP A 45 15.74 7.03 2.95
C ASP A 45 15.05 6.93 4.32
N GLY A 46 15.12 5.75 4.96
CA GLY A 46 14.76 5.56 6.37
C GLY A 46 13.26 5.63 6.66
N VAL A 47 12.41 5.27 5.69
CA VAL A 47 10.95 5.15 5.89
C VAL A 47 10.43 3.86 5.23
N PRO A 48 9.33 3.24 5.70
CA PRO A 48 8.87 1.96 5.18
C PRO A 48 8.51 2.00 3.70
N PRO A 49 8.42 0.85 3.00
CA PRO A 49 7.97 0.80 1.62
C PRO A 49 6.64 1.53 1.39
N LEU A 50 6.52 2.19 0.22
CA LEU A 50 5.29 2.84 -0.21
C LEU A 50 4.74 2.09 -1.42
N PHE A 51 3.59 1.47 -1.26
CA PHE A 51 2.93 0.70 -2.30
C PHE A 51 2.05 1.60 -3.16
N PRO A 52 1.94 1.32 -4.47
CA PRO A 52 1.19 2.17 -5.39
C PRO A 52 -0.34 2.06 -5.25
N HIS A 53 -0.81 0.96 -4.65
CA HIS A 53 -2.21 0.65 -4.42
C HIS A 53 -2.31 -0.37 -3.28
N PRO A 54 -3.51 -0.64 -2.73
CA PRO A 54 -3.71 -1.71 -1.75
C PRO A 54 -3.36 -3.09 -2.31
N PRO A 55 -2.88 -4.04 -1.46
CA PRO A 55 -2.58 -5.41 -1.89
C PRO A 55 -3.85 -6.15 -2.36
N ARG A 56 -3.69 -7.12 -3.26
CA ARG A 56 -4.79 -7.98 -3.75
C ARG A 56 -4.98 -9.21 -2.89
N TRP A 57 -3.90 -9.72 -2.31
CA TRP A 57 -3.93 -11.01 -1.62
C TRP A 57 -4.99 -11.13 -0.51
N PRO A 58 -5.47 -10.06 0.19
CA PRO A 58 -6.54 -10.22 1.17
C PRO A 58 -7.82 -10.82 0.58
N ASN A 59 -8.17 -10.43 -0.64
CA ASN A 59 -9.41 -10.85 -1.32
C ASN A 59 -9.16 -11.90 -2.42
N ASP A 60 -7.93 -12.03 -2.91
CA ASP A 60 -7.56 -13.04 -3.91
C ASP A 60 -7.01 -14.30 -3.22
N SER A 61 -7.90 -15.29 -3.02
CA SER A 61 -7.54 -16.57 -2.38
C SER A 61 -6.46 -17.36 -3.14
N SER A 62 -6.42 -17.26 -4.46
CA SER A 62 -5.42 -17.94 -5.30
C SER A 62 -4.04 -17.30 -5.14
N LEU A 63 -3.99 -15.97 -5.17
CA LEU A 63 -2.77 -15.21 -4.93
C LEU A 63 -2.29 -15.39 -3.49
N LYS A 64 -3.20 -15.35 -2.50
CA LYS A 64 -2.91 -15.61 -1.08
C LYS A 64 -2.22 -16.97 -0.92
N HIS A 65 -2.77 -18.03 -1.52
CA HIS A 65 -2.18 -19.36 -1.51
C HIS A 65 -0.81 -19.40 -2.21
N SER A 66 -0.66 -18.66 -3.31
CA SER A 66 0.60 -18.58 -4.06
C SER A 66 1.71 -17.87 -3.28
N ILE A 67 1.39 -16.76 -2.61
CA ILE A 67 2.30 -16.02 -1.72
C ILE A 67 2.70 -16.91 -0.55
N TRP A 68 1.73 -17.60 0.04
CA TRP A 68 1.95 -18.51 1.15
C TRP A 68 2.92 -19.65 0.80
N ASN A 69 2.74 -20.31 -0.35
CA ASN A 69 3.66 -21.35 -0.80
C ASN A 69 5.11 -20.82 -0.92
N VAL A 70 5.27 -19.56 -1.29
CA VAL A 70 6.58 -18.92 -1.41
C VAL A 70 7.15 -18.54 -0.07
N PHE A 71 6.32 -18.02 0.84
CA PHE A 71 6.67 -17.72 2.21
C PHE A 71 7.19 -18.97 2.94
N CYS A 72 6.58 -20.14 2.70
CA CYS A 72 7.01 -21.43 3.24
C CYS A 72 8.18 -22.09 2.48
N GLY A 73 8.79 -21.43 1.50
CA GLY A 73 9.91 -21.98 0.73
C GLY A 73 9.53 -23.18 -0.15
N GLY A 74 8.27 -23.27 -0.60
CA GLY A 74 7.76 -24.34 -1.45
C GLY A 74 7.45 -25.65 -0.71
N LYS A 75 7.64 -25.70 0.61
CA LYS A 75 7.20 -26.84 1.42
C LYS A 75 5.69 -26.75 1.58
N LYS A 76 4.97 -27.87 1.41
CA LYS A 76 3.57 -27.96 1.82
C LYS A 76 3.51 -27.68 3.32
N PRO A 77 2.92 -26.57 3.75
CA PRO A 77 2.75 -26.32 5.17
C PRO A 77 1.79 -27.37 5.72
N SER A 78 1.99 -27.76 6.97
CA SER A 78 0.98 -28.52 7.69
C SER A 78 -0.33 -27.71 7.66
N SER A 79 -1.43 -28.32 7.22
CA SER A 79 -2.76 -27.70 7.23
C SER A 79 -3.14 -27.23 8.64
N MET A 80 -2.67 -27.94 9.67
CA MET A 80 -2.81 -27.59 11.08
C MET A 80 -2.05 -26.30 11.45
N LEU A 81 -0.84 -26.10 10.91
CA LEU A 81 -0.03 -24.90 11.16
C LEU A 81 -0.62 -23.65 10.50
N TYR A 82 -1.13 -23.79 9.28
CA TYR A 82 -1.87 -22.70 8.62
C TYR A 82 -3.15 -22.35 9.40
N GLY A 83 -3.94 -23.35 9.80
CA GLY A 83 -5.22 -23.14 10.47
C GLY A 83 -5.12 -22.62 11.92
N MET A 84 -4.23 -23.17 12.74
CA MET A 84 -4.20 -22.86 14.18
C MET A 84 -3.34 -21.65 14.55
N VAL A 85 -2.32 -21.32 13.76
CA VAL A 85 -1.35 -20.28 14.12
C VAL A 85 -1.53 -19.01 13.30
N LEU A 86 -1.86 -19.13 12.01
CA LEU A 86 -1.80 -18.01 11.07
C LEU A 86 -3.13 -17.62 10.45
N GLY A 87 -4.07 -18.56 10.40
CA GLY A 87 -5.44 -18.33 9.97
C GLY A 87 -6.09 -17.13 10.68
N PRO A 88 -6.00 -17.03 12.03
CA PRO A 88 -6.55 -15.90 12.76
C PRO A 88 -5.92 -14.56 12.38
N ASP A 89 -4.59 -14.44 12.35
CA ASP A 89 -3.90 -13.18 12.00
C ASP A 89 -4.22 -12.72 10.58
N ILE A 90 -4.19 -13.66 9.62
CA ILE A 90 -4.53 -13.39 8.22
C ILE A 90 -6.00 -12.98 8.07
N ALA A 91 -6.91 -13.64 8.79
CA ALA A 91 -8.34 -13.30 8.77
C ALA A 91 -8.59 -11.92 9.40
N ASN A 92 -7.97 -11.64 10.55
CA ASN A 92 -8.06 -10.36 11.23
C ASN A 92 -7.58 -9.21 10.34
N TYR A 93 -6.40 -9.37 9.72
CA TYR A 93 -5.90 -8.38 8.77
C TYR A 93 -6.82 -8.22 7.55
N THR A 94 -7.32 -9.32 6.99
CA THR A 94 -8.25 -9.26 5.85
C THR A 94 -9.51 -8.47 6.22
N ASN A 95 -10.07 -8.74 7.40
CA ASN A 95 -11.24 -8.01 7.91
C ASN A 95 -10.93 -6.53 8.13
N GLN A 96 -9.79 -6.21 8.75
CA GLN A 96 -9.35 -4.83 8.96
C GLN A 96 -9.22 -4.07 7.62
N ARG A 97 -8.62 -4.70 6.60
CA ARG A 97 -8.48 -4.07 5.28
C ARG A 97 -9.81 -3.88 4.56
N SER A 98 -10.75 -4.79 4.72
CA SER A 98 -12.11 -4.59 4.22
C SER A 98 -12.76 -3.39 4.90
N MET A 99 -12.64 -3.27 6.23
CA MET A 99 -13.19 -2.12 6.97
C MET A 99 -12.57 -0.80 6.50
N ASP A 100 -11.24 -0.76 6.34
CA ASP A 100 -10.53 0.44 5.87
C ASP A 100 -10.98 0.86 4.46
N ASN A 101 -11.15 -0.09 3.54
CA ASN A 101 -11.58 0.21 2.18
C ASN A 101 -13.04 0.67 2.13
N SER A 102 -13.93 0.05 2.89
CA SER A 102 -15.32 0.51 3.03
C SER A 102 -15.39 1.91 3.64
N TRP A 103 -14.56 2.18 4.66
CA TRP A 103 -14.45 3.51 5.24
C TRP A 103 -13.97 4.57 4.24
N ARG A 104 -12.97 4.24 3.41
CA ARG A 104 -12.49 5.13 2.33
C ARG A 104 -13.58 5.45 1.33
N LEU A 105 -14.37 4.46 0.91
CA LEU A 105 -15.50 4.64 0.00
C LEU A 105 -16.56 5.54 0.61
N PHE A 106 -16.94 5.30 1.87
CA PHE A 106 -17.88 6.15 2.60
C PHE A 106 -17.42 7.61 2.62
N LEU A 107 -16.20 7.86 3.09
CA LEU A 107 -15.65 9.21 3.14
C LEU A 107 -15.53 9.86 1.75
N GLN A 108 -15.23 9.07 0.72
CA GLN A 108 -15.21 9.55 -0.66
C GLN A 108 -16.60 9.96 -1.15
N ALA A 109 -17.65 9.17 -0.84
CA ALA A 109 -19.03 9.51 -1.17
C ALA A 109 -19.46 10.81 -0.47
N CYS A 110 -19.21 10.92 0.84
CA CYS A 110 -19.50 12.14 1.59
C CYS A 110 -18.83 13.39 1.00
N ARG A 111 -17.55 13.29 0.60
CA ARG A 111 -16.83 14.41 -0.05
C ARG A 111 -17.43 14.78 -1.40
N GLY A 112 -17.93 13.80 -2.16
CA GLY A 112 -18.58 14.05 -3.45
C GLY A 112 -19.86 14.89 -3.32
N VAL A 113 -20.52 14.82 -2.17
CA VAL A 113 -21.72 15.61 -1.85
C VAL A 113 -21.37 16.96 -1.20
N GLY A 114 -20.36 16.99 -0.34
CA GLY A 114 -19.94 18.18 0.42
C GLY A 114 -20.41 18.13 1.87
N GLU A 115 -19.51 18.47 2.80
CA GLU A 115 -19.70 18.27 4.25
C GLU A 115 -20.87 19.08 4.84
N ASP A 116 -21.14 20.26 4.31
CA ASP A 116 -22.19 21.16 4.81
C ASP A 116 -23.58 20.90 4.17
N MET A 117 -23.64 20.01 3.18
CA MET A 117 -24.89 19.66 2.50
C MET A 117 -25.90 19.08 3.50
N GLN A 118 -27.13 19.59 3.46
CA GLN A 118 -28.25 19.08 4.26
C GLN A 118 -28.97 17.99 3.50
N MET A 119 -29.13 16.82 4.11
CA MET A 119 -29.95 15.72 3.55
C MET A 119 -30.64 14.95 4.67
N ASN A 120 -31.72 14.26 4.30
CA ASN A 120 -32.36 13.32 5.19
C ASN A 120 -31.43 12.13 5.50
N SER A 121 -31.38 11.71 6.77
CA SER A 121 -30.50 10.63 7.22
C SER A 121 -30.74 9.28 6.55
N LYS A 122 -32.00 8.91 6.24
CA LYS A 122 -32.29 7.66 5.50
C LYS A 122 -31.70 7.68 4.11
N LYS A 123 -31.82 8.83 3.42
CA LYS A 123 -31.21 9.04 2.11
C LYS A 123 -29.69 8.96 2.18
N MET A 124 -29.07 9.50 3.23
CA MET A 124 -27.61 9.38 3.42
C MET A 124 -27.17 7.93 3.66
N ILE A 125 -27.97 7.13 4.40
CA ILE A 125 -27.70 5.69 4.57
C ILE A 125 -27.72 5.00 3.20
N GLU A 126 -28.78 5.20 2.43
CA GLU A 126 -28.97 4.56 1.11
C GLU A 126 -27.93 4.99 0.07
N GLU A 127 -27.58 6.28 0.01
CA GLU A 127 -26.73 6.84 -1.05
C GLU A 127 -25.24 6.91 -0.70
N LEU A 128 -24.88 7.03 0.58
CA LEU A 128 -23.48 7.23 1.01
C LEU A 128 -22.92 6.01 1.75
N LEU A 129 -23.70 5.42 2.66
CA LEU A 129 -23.21 4.37 3.56
C LEU A 129 -23.34 2.97 2.97
N THR A 130 -24.54 2.56 2.56
CA THR A 130 -24.79 1.23 2.00
C THR A 130 -23.93 0.90 0.77
N PRO A 131 -23.73 1.83 -0.20
CA PRO A 131 -22.89 1.56 -1.37
C PRO A 131 -21.40 1.37 -1.01
N SER A 132 -20.97 1.83 0.17
CA SER A 132 -19.62 1.62 0.67
C SER A 132 -19.44 0.28 1.40
N GLY A 133 -20.49 -0.54 1.50
CA GLY A 133 -20.45 -1.87 2.11
C GLY A 133 -20.76 -1.91 3.61
N TRP A 134 -21.33 -0.82 4.14
CA TRP A 134 -21.73 -0.74 5.54
C TRP A 134 -23.24 -0.95 5.70
N GLU A 135 -23.59 -1.73 6.73
CA GLU A 135 -24.94 -1.83 7.28
C GLU A 135 -24.92 -1.22 8.69
N VAL A 136 -25.91 -0.37 8.96
CA VAL A 136 -26.07 0.32 10.24
C VAL A 136 -27.45 -0.01 10.77
N ASP A 137 -27.55 -0.19 12.10
CA ASP A 137 -28.86 -0.22 12.74
C ASP A 137 -29.55 1.15 12.53
N PRO A 138 -30.70 1.20 11.82
CA PRO A 138 -31.37 2.47 11.49
C PRO A 138 -31.75 3.30 12.71
N SER A 139 -31.84 2.70 13.91
CA SER A 139 -32.14 3.42 15.15
C SER A 139 -31.00 4.30 15.66
N LEU A 140 -29.78 4.15 15.10
CA LEU A 140 -28.59 4.87 15.56
C LEU A 140 -28.43 6.25 14.96
N VAL A 141 -29.00 6.47 13.77
CA VAL A 141 -28.94 7.76 13.12
C VAL A 141 -30.28 8.45 13.36
N PRO A 142 -30.30 9.63 13.99
CA PRO A 142 -31.53 10.39 14.18
C PRO A 142 -32.27 10.57 12.83
N ASP A 143 -33.56 10.27 12.82
CA ASP A 143 -34.39 10.53 11.64
C ASP A 143 -34.55 12.04 11.46
N GLY A 144 -34.36 12.52 10.24
CA GLY A 144 -34.46 13.94 9.91
C GLY A 144 -33.29 14.44 9.08
N ASP A 145 -33.31 15.75 8.85
CA ASP A 145 -32.30 16.43 8.05
C ASP A 145 -31.10 16.78 8.92
N MET A 146 -29.90 16.49 8.41
CA MET A 146 -28.64 16.86 9.03
C MET A 146 -27.59 17.15 7.97
N SER A 147 -26.50 17.81 8.38
CA SER A 147 -25.32 17.96 7.52
C SER A 147 -24.61 16.62 7.31
N VAL A 148 -23.98 16.45 6.15
CA VAL A 148 -23.11 15.28 5.88
C VAL A 148 -22.03 15.13 6.96
N LYS A 149 -21.50 16.23 7.47
CA LYS A 149 -20.54 16.24 8.58
C LYS A 149 -21.12 15.69 9.88
N GLN A 150 -22.35 16.07 10.25
CA GLN A 150 -23.05 15.49 11.40
C GLN A 150 -23.26 14.00 11.22
N PHE A 151 -23.73 13.59 10.05
CA PHE A 151 -23.90 12.17 9.72
C PHE A 151 -22.59 11.39 9.86
N GLN A 152 -21.47 11.90 9.35
CA GLN A 152 -20.15 11.27 9.55
C GLN A 152 -19.82 11.06 11.03
N MET A 153 -20.08 12.04 11.89
CA MET A 153 -19.83 11.92 13.34
C MET A 153 -20.70 10.83 13.97
N GLU A 154 -21.97 10.69 13.56
CA GLU A 154 -22.84 9.60 14.01
C GLU A 154 -22.32 8.23 13.56
N ILE A 155 -21.84 8.10 12.33
CA ILE A 155 -21.27 6.84 11.84
C ILE A 155 -19.96 6.50 12.56
N VAL A 156 -19.10 7.48 12.86
CA VAL A 156 -17.90 7.26 13.69
C VAL A 156 -18.30 6.75 15.08
N SER A 157 -19.34 7.32 15.68
CA SER A 157 -19.88 6.86 16.97
C SER A 157 -20.43 5.43 16.90
N ALA A 158 -21.16 5.08 15.83
CA ALA A 158 -21.65 3.73 15.59
C ALA A 158 -20.51 2.71 15.44
N MET A 159 -19.41 3.10 14.77
CA MET A 159 -18.22 2.27 14.62
C MET A 159 -17.54 1.99 15.97
N GLN A 160 -17.41 3.02 16.83
CA GLN A 160 -16.79 2.89 18.16
C GLN A 160 -17.63 2.06 19.14
N THR A 161 -18.95 2.01 18.95
CA THR A 161 -19.87 1.23 19.78
C THR A 161 -20.13 -0.19 19.27
N GLY A 162 -19.47 -0.58 18.17
CA GLY A 162 -19.58 -1.91 17.58
C GLY A 162 -20.94 -2.19 16.91
N ARG A 163 -21.65 -1.14 16.50
CA ARG A 163 -23.00 -1.24 15.91
C ARG A 163 -23.03 -0.92 14.41
N LEU A 164 -21.86 -0.95 13.78
CA LEU A 164 -21.67 -0.79 12.34
C LEU A 164 -21.05 -2.08 11.82
N HIS A 165 -21.68 -2.70 10.82
CA HIS A 165 -21.29 -4.02 10.31
C HIS A 165 -20.98 -3.96 8.81
N LEU A 166 -19.95 -4.69 8.38
CA LEU A 166 -19.67 -4.86 6.95
C LEU A 166 -20.64 -5.87 6.33
N THR A 167 -21.18 -5.54 5.17
CA THR A 167 -22.02 -6.47 4.41
C THR A 167 -21.15 -7.51 3.68
N PRO A 168 -21.45 -8.81 3.79
CA PRO A 168 -20.67 -9.87 3.12
C PRO A 168 -20.67 -9.78 1.60
N SER A 169 -21.68 -9.12 1.02
CA SER A 169 -21.94 -9.04 -0.42
C SER A 169 -21.15 -7.94 -1.14
N ASN A 170 -20.56 -6.99 -0.41
CA ASN A 170 -19.82 -5.89 -1.00
C ASN A 170 -18.34 -6.00 -0.61
N GLU A 171 -17.54 -6.68 -1.44
CA GLU A 171 -16.09 -6.49 -1.35
C GLU A 171 -15.78 -5.03 -1.74
N PRO A 172 -15.27 -4.21 -0.80
CA PRO A 172 -15.05 -2.81 -1.11
C PRO A 172 -13.95 -2.68 -2.17
N SER A 173 -14.21 -1.81 -3.15
CA SER A 173 -13.30 -1.60 -4.27
C SER A 173 -11.90 -1.25 -3.76
N ARG A 174 -10.90 -2.03 -4.17
CA ARG A 174 -9.47 -1.71 -3.95
C ARG A 174 -9.02 -0.39 -4.59
N GLN A 175 -9.89 0.22 -5.40
CA GLN A 175 -9.67 1.51 -6.06
C GLN A 175 -10.23 2.69 -5.26
N ALA A 176 -10.75 2.44 -4.04
CA ALA A 176 -11.15 3.50 -3.13
C ALA A 176 -9.96 4.40 -2.81
N LYS A 177 -10.07 5.70 -3.11
CA LYS A 177 -8.97 6.66 -2.87
C LYS A 177 -9.08 7.20 -1.45
N GLY A 178 -8.07 6.90 -0.63
CA GLY A 178 -7.87 7.54 0.67
C GLY A 178 -7.24 8.93 0.53
N LEU A 179 -7.32 9.75 1.57
CA LEU A 179 -6.66 11.06 1.58
C LEU A 179 -5.22 10.91 2.07
N CYS A 180 -4.27 11.57 1.41
CA CYS A 180 -2.91 11.58 1.90
C CYS A 180 -2.82 12.23 3.29
N GLU A 181 -2.12 11.59 4.23
CA GLU A 181 -1.99 12.08 5.60
C GLU A 181 -1.36 13.48 5.72
N VAL A 182 -0.57 13.89 4.72
CA VAL A 182 0.15 15.16 4.73
C VAL A 182 -0.54 16.24 3.91
N CYS A 183 -0.84 15.98 2.64
CA CYS A 183 -1.37 17.01 1.73
C CYS A 183 -2.87 16.85 1.43
N LYS A 184 -3.51 15.80 1.96
CA LYS A 184 -4.93 15.48 1.80
C LYS A 184 -5.38 15.27 0.34
N THR A 185 -4.45 15.15 -0.61
CA THR A 185 -4.76 14.74 -1.99
C THR A 185 -5.27 13.30 -2.00
N PRO A 186 -6.38 12.99 -2.69
CA PRO A 186 -6.84 11.62 -2.88
C PRO A 186 -5.79 10.76 -3.58
N CYS A 187 -5.48 9.59 -3.04
CA CYS A 187 -4.49 8.68 -3.59
C CYS A 187 -4.81 7.21 -3.26
N LEU A 188 -4.24 6.30 -4.04
CA LEU A 188 -4.33 4.85 -3.82
C LEU A 188 -3.14 4.30 -3.05
N SER A 189 -2.02 5.01 -3.07
CA SER A 189 -0.81 4.54 -2.43
C SER A 189 -0.94 4.47 -0.93
N GLU A 190 -0.31 3.45 -0.38
CA GLU A 190 -0.31 3.20 1.05
C GLU A 190 1.06 2.76 1.54
N CYS A 191 1.38 3.18 2.75
CA CYS A 191 2.47 2.64 3.55
C CYS A 191 2.20 1.14 3.81
N ILE A 192 3.21 0.39 4.24
CA ILE A 192 3.06 -1.03 4.61
C ILE A 192 1.97 -1.28 5.67
N CYS A 193 1.75 -0.33 6.57
CA CYS A 193 0.68 -0.38 7.56
C CYS A 193 -0.72 -0.09 7.00
N GLY A 194 -0.81 0.41 5.75
CA GLY A 194 -2.07 0.77 5.10
C GLY A 194 -2.39 2.25 5.05
N GLU A 195 -1.68 3.10 5.80
CA GLU A 195 -1.94 4.55 5.77
C GLU A 195 -1.61 5.20 4.43
N ASN A 196 -2.43 6.16 4.00
CA ASN A 196 -2.32 6.74 2.67
C ASN A 196 -1.29 7.88 2.59
N PHE A 197 -0.35 7.74 1.66
CA PHE A 197 0.61 8.80 1.33
C PHE A 197 0.74 8.91 -0.19
N CYS A 198 0.42 10.07 -0.77
CA CYS A 198 0.39 10.24 -2.22
C CYS A 198 1.77 10.19 -2.90
N SER A 199 2.85 10.22 -2.12
CA SER A 199 4.22 10.21 -2.63
C SER A 199 5.22 9.86 -1.53
N ARG A 200 6.42 9.45 -1.96
CA ARG A 200 7.56 9.25 -1.05
C ARG A 200 7.88 10.51 -0.25
N ALA A 201 7.77 11.68 -0.88
CA ALA A 201 7.99 12.96 -0.22
C ALA A 201 6.99 13.21 0.92
N CYS A 202 5.71 12.88 0.71
CA CYS A 202 4.70 12.98 1.76
C CYS A 202 4.93 11.96 2.87
N LEU A 203 5.26 10.71 2.55
CA LEU A 203 5.61 9.71 3.57
C LEU A 203 6.79 10.18 4.44
N LYS A 204 7.87 10.66 3.82
CA LYS A 204 9.02 11.20 4.56
C LYS A 204 8.66 12.41 5.43
N LYS A 205 7.82 13.31 4.91
CA LYS A 205 7.38 14.50 5.66
C LYS A 205 6.51 14.13 6.86
N GLY A 206 5.64 13.13 6.73
CA GLY A 206 4.76 12.65 7.81
C GLY A 206 5.39 11.59 8.72
N TRP A 207 6.60 11.11 8.43
CA TRP A 207 7.16 9.93 9.08
C TRP A 207 7.29 10.08 10.60
N LYS A 208 7.77 11.24 11.08
CA LYS A 208 8.00 11.48 12.51
C LYS A 208 6.74 11.27 13.37
N THR A 209 5.56 11.59 12.85
CA THR A 209 4.29 11.40 13.55
C THR A 209 3.65 10.05 13.25
N HIS A 210 3.95 9.47 12.09
CA HIS A 210 3.37 8.21 11.63
C HIS A 210 4.09 6.97 12.20
N GLN A 211 5.38 7.08 12.52
CA GLN A 211 6.25 5.94 12.87
C GLN A 211 5.64 5.01 13.93
N ASN A 212 5.15 5.56 15.04
CA ASN A 212 4.59 4.75 16.14
C ASN A 212 3.35 3.96 15.70
N ILE A 213 2.49 4.58 14.91
CA ILE A 213 1.29 3.93 14.35
C ILE A 213 1.72 2.80 13.41
N CYS A 214 2.72 3.07 12.56
CA CYS A 214 3.24 2.09 11.63
C CYS A 214 3.84 0.88 12.35
N ASP A 215 4.58 1.10 13.44
CA ASP A 215 5.21 0.05 14.23
C ASP A 215 4.16 -0.86 14.86
N THR A 216 3.17 -0.28 15.55
CA THR A 216 2.06 -1.03 16.16
C THR A 216 1.31 -1.88 15.13
N VAL A 217 1.08 -1.37 13.92
CA VAL A 217 0.41 -2.17 12.88
C VAL A 217 1.29 -3.32 12.41
N ILE A 218 2.60 -3.09 12.22
CA ILE A 218 3.53 -4.14 11.79
C ILE A 218 3.66 -5.22 12.87
N GLU A 219 3.78 -4.85 14.15
CA GLU A 219 3.85 -5.82 15.25
C GLU A 219 2.60 -6.70 15.30
N ASN A 220 1.42 -6.09 15.20
CA ASN A 220 0.15 -6.83 15.24
C ASN A 220 -0.13 -7.64 13.96
N ASN A 221 0.54 -7.36 12.85
CA ASN A 221 0.22 -7.93 11.54
C ASN A 221 1.47 -8.30 10.71
N SER A 222 2.55 -8.72 11.36
CA SER A 222 3.87 -8.91 10.74
C SER A 222 3.84 -9.84 9.53
N ILE A 223 3.02 -10.89 9.59
CA ILE A 223 2.86 -11.88 8.52
C ILE A 223 2.05 -11.32 7.36
N ALA A 224 0.99 -10.57 7.64
CA ALA A 224 0.22 -9.89 6.60
C ALA A 224 1.05 -8.79 5.90
N CYS A 225 1.88 -8.06 6.65
CA CYS A 225 2.86 -7.12 6.08
C CYS A 225 3.86 -7.85 5.18
N SER A 226 4.37 -9.01 5.62
CA SER A 226 5.25 -9.86 4.82
C SER A 226 4.59 -10.32 3.52
N PHE A 227 3.30 -10.68 3.56
CA PHE A 227 2.54 -11.06 2.36
C PHE A 227 2.40 -9.89 1.39
N THR A 228 2.06 -8.71 1.89
CA THR A 228 1.99 -7.48 1.11
C THR A 228 3.35 -7.19 0.45
N HIS A 229 4.44 -7.24 1.22
CA HIS A 229 5.80 -7.06 0.69
C HIS A 229 6.14 -8.06 -0.42
N LEU A 230 5.80 -9.34 -0.23
CA LEU A 230 6.02 -10.38 -1.25
C LEU A 230 5.20 -10.13 -2.52
N GLU A 231 3.93 -9.73 -2.41
CA GLU A 231 3.09 -9.42 -3.58
C GLU A 231 3.74 -8.36 -4.47
N PHE A 232 4.24 -7.28 -3.85
CA PHE A 232 4.74 -6.13 -4.59
C PHE A 232 6.17 -6.29 -5.11
N LEU A 233 7.01 -7.09 -4.45
CA LEU A 233 8.42 -7.22 -4.85
C LEU A 233 8.75 -8.44 -5.69
N LEU A 234 7.87 -9.45 -5.72
CA LEU A 234 8.12 -10.65 -6.52
C LEU A 234 7.44 -10.55 -7.89
N PRO A 235 8.21 -10.50 -9.00
CA PRO A 235 7.67 -10.31 -10.35
C PRO A 235 6.61 -11.36 -10.75
N LYS A 236 6.74 -12.58 -10.22
CA LYS A 236 5.82 -13.70 -10.50
C LYS A 236 4.38 -13.47 -10.02
N PHE A 237 4.15 -12.52 -9.12
CA PHE A 237 2.82 -12.20 -8.66
C PHE A 237 2.15 -11.09 -9.47
N GLY A 238 2.81 -10.58 -10.53
CA GLY A 238 2.16 -9.73 -11.52
C GLY A 238 1.80 -8.32 -11.03
N SER A 239 2.34 -7.87 -9.89
CA SER A 239 2.21 -6.47 -9.46
C SER A 239 2.91 -5.50 -10.43
N GLY A 240 3.83 -6.00 -11.27
CA GLY A 240 4.54 -5.21 -12.28
C GLY A 240 5.46 -4.13 -11.69
N CYS A 241 5.56 -4.06 -10.36
CA CYS A 241 6.31 -3.05 -9.64
C CYS A 241 7.75 -3.52 -9.47
N SER A 242 8.69 -2.75 -10.01
CA SER A 242 10.09 -2.90 -9.67
C SER A 242 10.34 -2.45 -8.22
N PRO A 243 11.36 -2.99 -7.52
CA PRO A 243 11.78 -2.50 -6.21
C PRO A 243 12.02 -0.98 -6.19
N ASN A 244 12.44 -0.41 -7.32
CA ASN A 244 12.66 1.03 -7.45
C ASN A 244 11.37 1.86 -7.31
N GLN A 245 10.23 1.32 -7.72
CA GLN A 245 8.93 2.00 -7.60
C GLN A 245 8.40 1.91 -6.16
N VAL A 246 8.55 0.75 -5.52
CA VAL A 246 8.02 0.48 -4.17
C VAL A 246 8.87 1.11 -3.07
N HIS A 247 10.20 1.09 -3.24
CA HIS A 247 11.14 1.65 -2.26
C HIS A 247 11.53 3.10 -2.60
N GLY A 248 10.88 3.72 -3.60
CA GLY A 248 11.05 5.13 -3.92
C GLY A 248 12.43 5.51 -4.48
N PHE A 249 13.20 4.55 -5.03
CA PHE A 249 14.44 4.86 -5.76
C PHE A 249 14.18 5.63 -7.05
N LEU A 250 12.92 5.62 -7.54
CA LEU A 250 12.41 6.54 -8.55
C LEU A 250 11.18 7.28 -7.99
N PRO A 251 10.92 8.54 -8.41
CA PRO A 251 9.73 9.25 -8.01
C PRO A 251 8.49 8.48 -8.48
N TRP A 252 7.76 7.91 -7.52
CA TRP A 252 6.42 7.41 -7.74
C TRP A 252 5.51 8.64 -7.85
N THR A 253 5.07 8.98 -9.06
CA THR A 253 4.38 10.23 -9.37
C THR A 253 2.89 10.22 -8.99
N GLY A 254 2.45 9.34 -8.09
CA GLY A 254 1.02 9.22 -7.78
C GLY A 254 0.30 8.49 -8.89
N GLY A 255 -0.09 7.24 -8.66
CA GLY A 255 -0.89 6.46 -9.59
C GLY A 255 -2.11 7.23 -10.10
N LEU A 256 -2.05 7.70 -11.33
CA LEU A 256 -3.19 7.70 -12.23
C LEU A 256 -3.02 6.44 -13.09
N LEU A 257 -3.76 5.39 -12.75
CA LEU A 257 -3.98 4.27 -13.67
C LEU A 257 -4.97 4.64 -14.79
N ASP A 258 -5.48 5.87 -14.76
CA ASP A 258 -6.34 6.44 -15.79
C ASP A 258 -5.51 7.52 -16.50
N GLY A 259 -5.13 7.29 -17.75
CA GLY A 259 -4.07 8.01 -18.48
C GLY A 259 -4.29 9.50 -18.78
N GLU A 260 -4.97 10.29 -17.94
CA GLU A 260 -5.37 11.67 -18.26
C GLU A 260 -4.50 12.78 -17.67
N ALA A 261 -3.46 12.48 -16.87
CA ALA A 261 -2.64 13.53 -16.23
C ALA A 261 -1.16 13.56 -16.64
N LEU A 262 -0.78 12.96 -17.79
CA LEU A 262 0.60 13.04 -18.28
C LEU A 262 0.93 14.42 -18.91
N ASP A 263 -0.08 15.17 -19.36
CA ASP A 263 0.13 16.37 -20.17
C ASP A 263 0.37 17.66 -19.37
N ARG A 264 0.16 17.67 -18.05
CA ARG A 264 0.36 18.88 -17.23
C ARG A 264 1.69 18.92 -16.47
N VAL A 265 2.48 17.84 -16.47
CA VAL A 265 3.76 17.74 -15.72
C VAL A 265 4.99 17.84 -16.64
N THR A 266 4.82 18.18 -17.91
CA THR A 266 5.91 18.29 -18.88
C THR A 266 6.51 19.71 -18.92
N LYS A 267 7.36 20.03 -17.93
CA LYS A 267 8.59 20.82 -18.20
C LYS A 267 9.53 20.77 -17.00
N GLU A 268 10.30 19.68 -16.97
CA GLU A 268 11.66 19.52 -16.40
C GLU A 268 11.84 18.08 -15.88
N GLN A 269 11.74 17.10 -16.77
CA GLN A 269 12.21 15.75 -16.46
C GLN A 269 13.74 15.77 -16.37
N LYS A 270 14.26 15.86 -15.15
CA LYS A 270 15.68 15.65 -14.89
C LYS A 270 16.04 14.21 -15.26
N GLN A 271 16.88 14.05 -16.28
CA GLN A 271 17.34 12.75 -16.76
C GLN A 271 18.11 12.01 -15.65
N VAL A 272 18.11 10.67 -15.59
CA VAL A 272 18.86 9.89 -14.57
C VAL A 272 19.87 8.95 -15.21
N CYS A 273 21.01 8.72 -14.54
CA CYS A 273 22.02 7.76 -14.98
C CYS A 273 21.52 6.32 -14.77
N SER A 274 21.54 5.52 -15.83
CA SER A 274 21.07 4.12 -15.80
C SER A 274 21.97 3.15 -15.04
N ASP A 275 23.18 3.57 -14.63
CA ASP A 275 24.07 2.76 -13.79
C ASP A 275 23.98 3.17 -12.31
N CYS A 276 24.19 4.45 -12.00
CA CYS A 276 24.30 4.91 -10.62
C CYS A 276 23.04 5.60 -10.07
N GLY A 277 21.97 5.71 -10.86
CA GLY A 277 20.69 6.31 -10.45
C GLY A 277 20.71 7.83 -10.21
N LYS A 278 21.89 8.47 -10.25
CA LYS A 278 22.03 9.91 -9.99
C LYS A 278 21.25 10.74 -11.01
N VAL A 279 20.51 11.71 -10.49
CA VAL A 279 19.85 12.75 -11.29
C VAL A 279 20.89 13.60 -11.99
N ALA A 280 20.70 13.80 -13.29
CA ALA A 280 21.62 14.49 -14.16
C ALA A 280 21.64 15.99 -13.84
N THR A 281 22.80 16.48 -13.38
CA THR A 281 23.08 17.92 -13.29
C THR A 281 23.57 18.48 -14.63
N LYS A 282 23.90 17.61 -15.59
CA LYS A 282 24.40 17.91 -16.93
C LYS A 282 23.84 16.91 -17.95
N LYS A 283 23.93 17.20 -19.25
CA LYS A 283 23.46 16.30 -20.32
C LYS A 283 24.14 14.92 -20.22
N LEU A 284 23.34 13.86 -20.10
CA LEU A 284 23.86 12.49 -20.02
C LEU A 284 24.31 11.97 -21.39
N LEU A 285 25.35 11.12 -21.36
CA LEU A 285 25.86 10.37 -22.50
C LEU A 285 24.87 9.28 -22.88
N LYS A 286 24.49 9.19 -24.15
CA LYS A 286 23.66 8.09 -24.66
C LYS A 286 24.53 6.89 -25.00
N CYS A 287 24.01 5.68 -24.83
CA CYS A 287 24.63 4.49 -25.39
C CYS A 287 24.73 4.62 -26.92
N GLY A 288 25.93 4.54 -27.50
CA GLY A 288 26.13 4.61 -28.94
C GLY A 288 25.49 3.45 -29.73
N GLY A 289 25.06 2.39 -29.04
CA GLY A 289 24.38 1.25 -29.65
C GLY A 289 22.88 1.47 -29.81
N CYS A 290 22.15 1.60 -28.70
CA CYS A 290 20.68 1.68 -28.72
C CYS A 290 20.13 3.11 -28.63
N LEU A 291 20.97 4.10 -28.28
CA LEU A 291 20.60 5.50 -28.03
C LEU A 291 19.54 5.74 -26.93
N ALA A 292 18.97 4.69 -26.35
CA ALA A 292 17.90 4.74 -25.35
C ALA A 292 18.44 4.93 -23.92
N THR A 293 19.51 4.23 -23.56
CA THR A 293 20.06 4.24 -22.21
C THR A 293 21.09 5.36 -22.02
N ARG A 294 21.13 5.98 -20.83
CA ARG A 294 21.88 7.21 -20.57
C ARG A 294 22.78 7.11 -19.34
N TYR A 295 23.95 7.76 -19.39
CA TYR A 295 24.99 7.65 -18.38
C TYR A 295 25.61 9.00 -18.03
N CYS A 296 26.00 9.20 -16.79
CA CYS A 296 26.72 10.41 -16.39
C CYS A 296 28.14 10.47 -16.97
N ASN A 297 28.77 9.31 -17.18
CA ASN A 297 30.12 9.17 -17.72
C ASN A 297 30.34 7.78 -18.33
N ARG A 298 31.52 7.59 -18.96
CA ARG A 298 31.92 6.34 -19.59
C ARG A 298 32.06 5.18 -18.60
N ASP A 299 32.46 5.45 -17.36
CA ASP A 299 32.63 4.40 -16.34
C ASP A 299 31.29 3.77 -15.97
N CYS A 300 30.26 4.60 -15.78
CA CYS A 300 28.89 4.16 -15.58
C CYS A 300 28.37 3.35 -16.77
N GLN A 301 28.66 3.79 -17.99
CA GLN A 301 28.32 3.02 -19.19
C GLN A 301 29.01 1.65 -19.20
N MET A 302 30.30 1.58 -18.89
CA MET A 302 31.08 0.33 -18.92
C MET A 302 30.66 -0.65 -17.83
N ARG A 303 30.34 -0.17 -16.62
CA ARG A 303 29.80 -1.02 -15.55
C ARG A 303 28.46 -1.59 -15.96
N HIS A 304 27.50 -0.74 -16.33
CA HIS A 304 26.19 -1.20 -16.75
C HIS A 304 26.25 -2.14 -17.97
N TRP A 305 27.19 -1.90 -18.90
CA TRP A 305 27.47 -2.79 -20.02
C TRP A 305 27.84 -4.22 -19.57
N LYS A 306 28.75 -4.34 -18.58
CA LYS A 306 29.15 -5.63 -18.02
C LYS A 306 28.03 -6.31 -17.24
N PHE A 307 27.25 -5.55 -16.47
CA PHE A 307 26.24 -6.10 -15.55
C PHE A 307 24.89 -6.45 -16.18
N GLY A 308 24.56 -5.94 -17.37
CA GLY A 308 23.30 -6.33 -18.03
C GLY A 308 23.04 -5.70 -19.38
N HIS A 309 23.49 -4.46 -19.58
CA HIS A 309 23.09 -3.68 -20.75
C HIS A 309 23.55 -4.27 -22.09
N LYS A 310 24.62 -5.09 -22.12
CA LYS A 310 25.05 -5.79 -23.35
C LYS A 310 23.94 -6.63 -23.99
N LYS A 311 23.09 -7.28 -23.17
CA LYS A 311 21.97 -8.11 -23.65
C LYS A 311 20.76 -7.25 -24.05
N GLU A 312 20.50 -6.20 -23.29
CA GLU A 312 19.37 -5.28 -23.52
C GLU A 312 19.59 -4.36 -24.72
N CYS A 313 20.83 -3.92 -24.94
CA CYS A 313 21.19 -3.01 -26.03
C CYS A 313 20.80 -3.56 -27.40
N LYS A 314 20.85 -4.89 -27.59
CA LYS A 314 20.40 -5.54 -28.82
C LYS A 314 18.88 -5.46 -29.00
N LYS A 315 18.12 -5.60 -27.92
CA LYS A 315 16.64 -5.50 -27.96
C LYS A 315 16.17 -4.08 -28.24
N LEU A 316 16.89 -3.10 -27.69
CA LEU A 316 16.55 -1.68 -27.80
C LEU A 316 16.99 -1.04 -29.13
N LYS A 317 17.80 -1.73 -29.94
CA LYS A 317 18.26 -1.22 -31.25
C LYS A 317 17.15 -1.17 -32.31
N GLY A 318 16.01 -1.84 -32.10
CA GLY A 318 14.91 -1.93 -33.08
C GLY A 318 13.73 -0.98 -32.83
N SER A 319 13.73 -0.19 -31.76
CA SER A 319 12.58 0.65 -31.36
C SER A 319 12.78 2.15 -31.60
N ALA A 320 13.79 2.54 -32.40
CA ALA A 320 14.15 3.93 -32.63
C ALA A 320 13.58 4.55 -33.94
N GLU A 321 12.81 3.81 -34.73
CA GLU A 321 12.14 4.33 -35.94
C GLU A 321 10.63 4.06 -35.92
N VAL A 322 9.90 4.90 -35.19
CA VAL A 322 8.58 5.37 -35.63
C VAL A 322 8.54 6.85 -35.25
N LYS A 323 8.60 7.71 -36.28
CA LYS A 323 8.36 9.15 -36.18
C LYS A 323 6.90 9.42 -36.45
#